data_AF-A0A970P1I9-F1
#
_entry.id   AF-A0A970P1I9-F1
#
_cell.length_a   1.000
_cell.length_b   1.000
_cell.length_c   1.000
_cell.angle_alpha   90.00
_cell.angle_beta   90.00
_cell.angle_gamma   90.00
#
_symmetry.space_group_name_H-M   'P 1'
#
loop_
_entity.id
_entity.type
_entity.pdbx_description
1 polymer ?
#
loop_
_entity_poly.entity_id
_entity_poly.type
_entity_poly.pdbx_seq_one_letter_code
_entity_poly.pdbx_strand_id
1 'polypeptide(L)'
;MNFQIKKEHSVRVAYNAIQLVHSSGIDSIEEEVVFTAGLYHDIGRFRQLVEYNTFDDDNSTDHGDYSVEVLQEKGFISNMDPEWQELIFKIIKLHNKFEIPKKLTDKELLYAKILRDSDKLDIYKVLTDYYIDTSKDPNHTLTWELPKGTYVSPEVARDILAEKLVSKSKVKSEVDIKILQLSWVYDLNFRSSFEILLHNRYLEKIYGSLPKNDLIIQIYRKIKVYAENKLLEKKG
;
A
#
# COMPACT_ATOMS: atom_id res chain seq x y z
N MET A 1 -16.93 13.31 2.68
CA MET A 1 -16.03 12.68 3.68
C MET A 1 -14.80 12.01 3.04
N ASN A 2 -14.92 11.35 1.88
CA ASN A 2 -13.78 10.59 1.30
C ASN A 2 -12.75 11.41 0.49
N PHE A 3 -13.15 12.54 -0.09
CA PHE A 3 -12.27 13.34 -0.98
C PHE A 3 -11.02 13.88 -0.25
N GLN A 4 -11.20 14.50 0.92
CA GLN A 4 -10.10 15.11 1.67
C GLN A 4 -9.10 14.06 2.16
N ILE A 5 -9.59 12.91 2.65
CA ILE A 5 -8.72 11.79 3.09
C ILE A 5 -7.85 11.32 1.93
N LYS A 6 -8.42 11.17 0.72
CA LYS A 6 -7.69 10.76 -0.47
C LYS A 6 -6.67 11.81 -0.93
N LYS A 7 -7.04 13.09 -0.91
CA LYS A 7 -6.10 14.18 -1.22
C LYS A 7 -4.91 14.19 -0.26
N GLU A 8 -5.17 14.11 1.04
CA GLU A 8 -4.10 14.09 2.04
C GLU A 8 -3.25 12.83 1.96
N HIS A 9 -3.87 11.69 1.62
CA HIS A 9 -3.17 10.44 1.34
C HIS A 9 -2.16 10.62 0.19
N SER A 10 -2.58 11.11 -0.98
CA SER A 10 -1.67 11.33 -2.10
C SER A 10 -0.50 12.28 -1.75
N VAL A 11 -0.76 13.32 -0.96
CA VAL A 11 0.30 14.22 -0.47
C VAL A 11 1.28 13.48 0.45
N ARG A 12 0.79 12.68 1.40
CA ARG A 12 1.66 11.90 2.30
C ARG A 12 2.45 10.83 1.55
N VAL A 13 1.85 10.17 0.55
CA VAL A 13 2.56 9.21 -0.31
C VAL A 13 3.69 9.89 -1.07
N ALA A 14 3.48 11.09 -1.62
CA ALA A 14 4.54 11.85 -2.29
C ALA A 14 5.71 12.17 -1.34
N TYR A 15 5.43 12.58 -0.10
CA TYR A 15 6.49 12.83 0.90
C TYR A 15 7.17 11.54 1.39
N ASN A 16 6.43 10.46 1.57
CA ASN A 16 7.01 9.15 1.90
C ASN A 16 7.98 8.72 0.79
N ALA A 17 7.63 8.92 -0.48
CA ALA A 17 8.50 8.58 -1.61
C ALA A 17 9.84 9.34 -1.56
N ILE A 18 9.80 10.65 -1.31
CA ILE A 18 11.01 11.47 -1.11
C ILE A 18 11.84 10.96 0.07
N GLN A 19 11.20 10.69 1.21
CA GLN A 19 11.89 10.16 2.38
C GLN A 19 12.58 8.82 2.11
N LEU A 20 11.93 7.92 1.35
CA LEU A 20 12.52 6.63 0.96
C LEU A 20 13.71 6.82 0.01
N VAL A 21 13.62 7.75 -0.95
CA VAL A 21 14.74 8.09 -1.83
C VAL A 21 15.95 8.57 -1.03
N HIS A 22 15.76 9.57 -0.16
CA HIS A 22 16.85 10.10 0.67
C HIS A 22 17.48 9.04 1.58
N SER A 23 16.66 8.14 2.13
CA SER A 23 17.15 7.09 3.03
C SER A 23 17.83 5.93 2.28
N SER A 24 17.52 5.75 1.00
CA SER A 24 18.09 4.68 0.17
C SER A 24 19.59 4.91 -0.12
N GLY A 25 20.01 6.17 -0.23
CA GLY A 25 21.35 6.55 -0.68
C GLY A 25 21.62 6.23 -2.15
N ILE A 26 20.56 6.15 -2.98
CA ILE A 26 20.66 5.90 -4.41
C ILE A 26 20.53 7.24 -5.14
N ASP A 27 21.67 7.81 -5.57
CA ASP A 27 21.74 9.13 -6.20
C ASP A 27 21.11 9.17 -7.62
N SER A 28 20.86 8.01 -8.24
CA SER A 28 20.27 7.92 -9.58
C SER A 28 18.75 8.01 -9.62
N ILE A 29 18.10 8.21 -8.47
CA ILE A 29 16.65 8.39 -8.41
C ILE A 29 16.29 9.86 -8.59
N GLU A 30 15.48 10.15 -9.59
CA GLU A 30 14.90 11.46 -9.82
C GLU A 30 13.74 11.70 -8.84
N GLU A 31 13.97 12.60 -7.88
CA GLU A 31 13.00 12.96 -6.84
C GLU A 31 11.68 13.47 -7.42
N GLU A 32 11.75 14.30 -8.47
CA GLU A 32 10.57 14.86 -9.13
C GLU A 32 9.64 13.76 -9.67
N VAL A 33 10.22 12.67 -10.19
CA VAL A 33 9.48 11.55 -10.78
C VAL A 33 8.74 10.75 -9.71
N VAL A 34 9.41 10.40 -8.60
CA VAL A 34 8.76 9.65 -7.51
C VAL A 34 7.74 10.51 -6.76
N PHE A 35 8.00 11.80 -6.60
CA PHE A 35 7.07 12.75 -5.98
C PHE A 35 5.81 12.89 -6.83
N THR A 36 5.98 13.10 -8.13
CA THR A 36 4.88 13.24 -9.09
C THR A 36 4.03 11.98 -9.15
N ALA A 37 4.67 10.80 -9.23
CA ALA A 37 3.96 9.54 -9.19
C ALA A 37 3.20 9.35 -7.87
N GLY A 38 3.82 9.66 -6.72
CA GLY A 38 3.16 9.62 -5.41
C GLY A 38 1.96 10.56 -5.30
N LEU A 39 2.04 11.76 -5.88
CA LEU A 39 0.94 12.73 -5.86
C LEU A 39 -0.24 12.31 -6.74
N TYR A 40 0.01 11.62 -7.84
CA TYR A 40 -1.01 11.32 -8.85
C TYR A 40 -1.44 9.86 -8.94
N HIS A 41 -0.83 8.93 -8.20
CA HIS A 41 -1.11 7.49 -8.32
C HIS A 41 -2.58 7.10 -8.17
N ASP A 42 -3.32 7.87 -7.36
CA ASP A 42 -4.72 7.62 -7.00
C ASP A 42 -5.69 8.62 -7.65
N ILE A 43 -5.26 9.47 -8.60
CA ILE A 43 -6.11 10.52 -9.17
C ILE A 43 -7.36 9.96 -9.87
N GLY A 44 -7.26 8.74 -10.41
CA GLY A 44 -8.37 8.00 -11.01
C GLY A 44 -9.49 7.72 -10.01
N ARG A 45 -9.21 7.61 -8.69
CA ARG A 45 -10.22 7.40 -7.64
C ARG A 45 -11.27 8.50 -7.63
N PHE A 46 -10.87 9.75 -7.88
CA PHE A 46 -11.81 10.88 -7.87
C PHE A 46 -12.82 10.78 -9.01
N ARG A 47 -12.35 10.39 -10.20
CA ARG A 47 -13.22 10.16 -11.36
C ARG A 47 -14.06 8.89 -11.18
N GLN A 48 -13.48 7.83 -10.60
CA GLN A 48 -14.17 6.57 -10.29
C GLN A 48 -15.36 6.80 -9.35
N LEU A 49 -15.17 7.64 -8.32
CA LEU A 49 -16.25 8.00 -7.40
C LEU A 49 -17.38 8.75 -8.10
N VAL A 50 -17.06 9.65 -9.04
CA VAL A 50 -18.07 10.43 -9.79
C VAL A 50 -18.84 9.55 -10.77
N GLU A 51 -18.16 8.66 -11.48
CA GLU A 51 -18.76 7.86 -12.55
C GLU A 51 -19.44 6.58 -12.04
N TYR A 52 -18.87 5.92 -11.02
CA TYR A 52 -19.33 4.61 -10.54
C TYR A 52 -19.88 4.63 -9.11
N ASN A 53 -19.74 5.75 -8.37
CA ASN A 53 -20.15 5.88 -6.97
C ASN A 53 -19.55 4.79 -6.04
N THR A 54 -18.35 4.30 -6.36
CA THR A 54 -17.62 3.27 -5.59
C THR A 54 -16.12 3.44 -5.74
N PHE A 55 -15.36 2.86 -4.81
CA PHE A 55 -13.90 2.68 -4.92
C PHE A 55 -13.52 1.19 -5.10
N ASP A 56 -14.49 0.34 -5.45
CA ASP A 56 -14.22 -1.07 -5.66
C ASP A 56 -13.86 -1.34 -7.12
N ASP A 57 -12.58 -1.63 -7.38
CA ASP A 57 -12.06 -1.88 -8.72
C ASP A 57 -12.71 -3.11 -9.37
N ASP A 58 -13.03 -4.14 -8.59
CA ASP A 58 -13.64 -5.38 -9.09
C ASP A 58 -15.05 -5.13 -9.64
N ASN A 59 -15.74 -4.11 -9.10
CA ASN A 59 -17.09 -3.71 -9.48
C ASN A 59 -17.11 -2.46 -10.39
N SER A 60 -15.95 -1.94 -10.80
CA SER A 60 -15.86 -0.73 -11.63
C SER A 60 -14.69 -0.77 -12.62
N THR A 61 -13.58 -0.08 -12.31
CA THR A 61 -12.39 0.03 -13.15
C THR A 61 -11.13 -0.01 -12.29
N ASP A 62 -10.03 -0.46 -12.87
CA ASP A 62 -8.72 -0.42 -12.21
C ASP A 62 -8.26 1.03 -12.05
N HIS A 63 -8.15 1.49 -10.80
CA HIS A 63 -7.82 2.89 -10.53
C HIS A 63 -6.38 3.28 -10.92
N GLY A 64 -5.43 2.34 -11.02
CA GLY A 64 -4.08 2.62 -11.49
C GLY A 64 -4.10 2.93 -12.98
N ASP A 65 -4.79 2.11 -13.77
CA ASP A 65 -5.02 2.35 -15.19
C ASP A 65 -5.81 3.66 -15.40
N TYR A 66 -6.86 3.88 -14.61
CA TYR A 66 -7.69 5.07 -14.73
C TYR A 66 -6.98 6.37 -14.31
N SER A 67 -6.04 6.28 -13.37
CA SER A 67 -5.18 7.42 -12.99
C SER A 67 -4.30 7.87 -14.15
N VAL A 68 -3.79 6.92 -14.94
CA VAL A 68 -3.01 7.25 -16.15
C VAL A 68 -3.88 7.89 -17.21
N GLU A 69 -5.10 7.38 -17.45
CA GLU A 69 -6.03 8.00 -18.40
C GLU A 69 -6.30 9.46 -18.05
N VAL A 70 -6.59 9.75 -16.77
CA VAL A 70 -6.81 11.13 -16.31
C VAL A 70 -5.57 11.99 -16.51
N LEU A 71 -4.37 11.48 -16.19
CA LEU A 71 -3.13 12.24 -16.39
C LEU A 71 -2.88 12.59 -17.86
N GLN A 72 -3.14 11.64 -18.77
CA GLN A 72 -2.98 11.83 -20.21
C GLN A 72 -4.00 12.83 -20.76
N GLU A 73 -5.28 12.68 -20.40
CA GLU A 73 -6.35 13.58 -20.84
C GLU A 73 -6.14 15.03 -20.38
N LYS A 74 -5.65 15.21 -19.15
CA LYS A 74 -5.46 16.55 -18.55
C LYS A 74 -4.09 17.17 -18.85
N GLY A 75 -3.14 16.38 -19.34
CA GLY A 75 -1.80 16.85 -19.67
C GLY A 75 -1.01 17.37 -18.46
N PHE A 76 -1.31 16.88 -17.24
CA PHE A 76 -0.72 17.42 -15.99
C PHE A 76 0.80 17.26 -15.88
N ILE A 77 1.38 16.32 -16.63
CA ILE A 77 2.83 16.08 -16.68
C ILE A 77 3.41 16.25 -18.08
N SER A 78 2.67 16.90 -19.00
CA SER A 78 3.03 17.03 -20.41
C SER A 78 4.31 17.83 -20.68
N ASN A 79 4.76 18.62 -19.69
CA ASN A 79 5.99 19.40 -19.71
C ASN A 79 7.24 18.61 -19.23
N MET A 80 7.07 17.40 -18.71
CA MET A 80 8.19 16.54 -18.30
C MET A 80 8.83 15.84 -19.51
N ASP A 81 10.05 15.33 -19.34
CA ASP A 81 10.68 14.49 -20.36
C ASP A 81 9.78 13.28 -20.70
N PRO A 82 9.57 12.93 -21.98
CA PRO A 82 8.75 11.78 -22.38
C PRO A 82 9.15 10.46 -21.70
N GLU A 83 10.43 10.20 -21.47
CA GLU A 83 10.89 8.99 -20.78
C GLU A 83 10.39 8.97 -19.32
N TRP A 84 10.38 10.13 -18.66
CA TRP A 84 9.86 10.26 -17.30
C TRP A 84 8.34 10.14 -17.24
N GLN A 85 7.62 10.68 -18.23
CA GLN A 85 6.18 10.50 -18.34
C GLN A 85 5.81 9.01 -18.48
N GLU A 86 6.49 8.29 -19.38
CA GLU A 86 6.27 6.85 -19.58
C GLU A 86 6.56 6.05 -18.32
N LEU A 87 7.64 6.37 -17.61
CA LEU A 87 7.97 5.74 -16.33
C LEU A 87 6.88 5.99 -15.29
N ILE A 88 6.43 7.24 -15.10
CA ILE A 88 5.36 7.61 -14.16
C ILE A 88 4.09 6.83 -14.48
N PHE A 89 3.65 6.82 -15.74
CA PHE A 89 2.46 6.06 -16.14
C PHE A 89 2.60 4.57 -15.82
N LYS A 90 3.78 3.99 -16.10
CA LYS A 90 4.02 2.58 -15.82
C LYS A 90 3.97 2.27 -14.33
N ILE A 91 4.66 3.04 -13.48
CA ILE A 91 4.68 2.75 -12.04
C ILE A 91 3.32 3.01 -11.38
N ILE A 92 2.56 4.01 -11.85
CA ILE A 92 1.17 4.22 -11.43
C ILE A 92 0.31 3.01 -11.81
N LYS A 93 0.42 2.47 -13.02
CA LYS A 93 -0.33 1.24 -13.36
C LYS A 93 0.04 0.03 -12.52
N LEU A 94 1.24 0.01 -11.95
CA LEU A 94 1.73 -1.13 -11.17
C LEU A 94 1.48 -1.01 -9.67
N HIS A 95 1.10 0.16 -9.14
CA HIS A 95 1.09 0.40 -7.70
C HIS A 95 0.04 -0.47 -6.97
N ASN A 96 -1.11 -0.70 -7.59
CA ASN A 96 -2.23 -1.46 -7.01
C ASN A 96 -2.27 -2.95 -7.39
N LYS A 97 -1.42 -3.40 -8.32
CA LYS A 97 -1.44 -4.78 -8.78
C LYS A 97 -0.99 -5.74 -7.67
N PHE A 98 -1.54 -6.95 -7.63
CA PHE A 98 -1.21 -7.92 -6.58
C PHE A 98 0.28 -8.28 -6.55
N GLU A 99 0.89 -8.48 -7.73
CA GLU A 99 2.33 -8.73 -7.89
C GLU A 99 2.90 -7.82 -8.99
N ILE A 100 4.17 -7.44 -8.84
CA ILE A 100 4.91 -6.74 -9.89
C ILE A 100 5.28 -7.75 -11.00
N PRO A 101 5.06 -7.44 -12.29
CA PRO A 101 5.47 -8.31 -13.39
C PRO A 101 6.96 -8.63 -13.40
N LYS A 102 7.32 -9.86 -13.78
CA LYS A 102 8.73 -10.33 -13.81
C LYS A 102 9.62 -9.66 -14.86
N LYS A 103 9.04 -8.99 -15.86
CA LYS A 103 9.75 -8.39 -16.99
C LYS A 103 9.68 -6.86 -16.88
N LEU A 104 10.53 -6.29 -16.04
CA LEU A 104 10.74 -4.84 -15.91
C LEU A 104 12.24 -4.56 -15.99
N THR A 105 12.61 -3.35 -16.40
CA THR A 105 13.98 -2.87 -16.23
C THR A 105 14.28 -2.62 -14.75
N ASP A 106 15.56 -2.59 -14.37
CA ASP A 106 15.95 -2.29 -12.98
C ASP A 106 15.43 -0.91 -12.52
N LYS A 107 15.42 0.07 -13.43
CA LYS A 107 14.86 1.41 -13.21
C LYS A 107 13.36 1.35 -12.95
N GLU A 108 12.59 0.66 -13.80
CA GLU A 108 11.14 0.52 -13.61
C GLU A 108 10.79 -0.21 -12.31
N LEU A 109 11.52 -1.28 -12.00
CA LEU A 109 11.33 -2.05 -10.78
C LEU A 109 11.63 -1.21 -9.54
N LEU A 110 12.73 -0.46 -9.54
CA LEU A 110 13.12 0.41 -8.44
C LEU A 110 12.03 1.44 -8.14
N TYR A 111 11.57 2.17 -9.15
CA TYR A 111 10.57 3.23 -8.98
C TYR A 111 9.19 2.66 -8.61
N ALA A 112 8.80 1.51 -9.17
CA ALA A 112 7.57 0.82 -8.78
C ALA A 112 7.58 0.43 -7.29
N LYS A 113 8.71 -0.10 -6.80
CA LYS A 113 8.88 -0.45 -5.39
C LYS A 113 8.80 0.77 -4.48
N ILE A 114 9.40 1.90 -4.86
CA ILE A 114 9.33 3.14 -4.06
C ILE A 114 7.87 3.58 -3.90
N LEU A 115 7.12 3.64 -5.01
CA LEU A 115 5.72 4.06 -4.97
C LEU A 115 4.87 3.10 -4.12
N ARG A 116 5.04 1.78 -4.31
CA ARG A 116 4.30 0.75 -3.57
C ARG A 116 4.60 0.75 -2.08
N ASP A 117 5.86 0.92 -1.67
CA ASP A 117 6.23 1.05 -0.26
C ASP A 117 5.63 2.34 0.33
N SER A 118 5.76 3.45 -0.39
CA SER A 118 5.26 4.77 0.05
C SER A 118 3.76 4.79 0.29
N ASP A 119 3.01 4.18 -0.63
CA ASP A 119 1.56 4.00 -0.55
C ASP A 119 1.17 3.14 0.67
N LYS A 120 1.77 1.94 0.78
CA LYS A 120 1.51 1.02 1.89
C LYS A 120 1.81 1.64 3.26
N LEU A 121 2.90 2.39 3.38
CA LEU A 121 3.25 3.08 4.63
C LEU A 121 2.19 4.12 5.02
N ASP A 122 1.65 4.87 4.07
CA ASP A 122 0.55 5.78 4.38
C ASP A 122 -0.74 5.04 4.73
N ILE A 123 -1.06 3.99 3.99
CA ILE A 123 -2.23 3.16 4.29
C ILE A 123 -2.11 2.56 5.70
N TYR A 124 -0.93 2.05 6.10
CA TYR A 124 -0.69 1.60 7.47
C TYR A 124 -0.96 2.68 8.50
N LYS A 125 -0.52 3.92 8.25
CA LYS A 125 -0.81 5.06 9.12
C LYS A 125 -2.31 5.28 9.26
N VAL A 126 -3.02 5.44 8.15
CA VAL A 126 -4.47 5.71 8.13
C VAL A 126 -5.26 4.59 8.80
N LEU A 127 -4.93 3.33 8.49
CA LEU A 127 -5.57 2.14 9.06
C LEU A 127 -5.38 2.06 10.57
N THR A 128 -4.16 2.28 11.05
CA THR A 128 -3.85 2.14 12.47
C THR A 128 -4.41 3.28 13.30
N ASP A 129 -4.43 4.50 12.76
CA ASP A 129 -5.13 5.63 13.38
C ASP A 129 -6.62 5.30 13.55
N TYR A 130 -7.25 4.67 12.56
CA TYR A 130 -8.63 4.19 12.65
C TYR A 130 -8.82 3.07 13.68
N TYR A 131 -7.93 2.07 13.72
CA TYR A 131 -8.06 0.96 14.67
C TYR A 131 -7.86 1.35 16.13
N ILE A 132 -7.15 2.45 16.41
CA ILE A 132 -6.93 2.95 17.77
C ILE A 132 -8.04 3.93 18.18
N ASP A 133 -8.53 4.73 17.24
CA ASP A 133 -9.49 5.80 17.51
C ASP A 133 -10.94 5.28 17.46
N THR A 134 -11.44 4.83 18.61
CA THR A 134 -12.82 4.34 18.77
C THR A 134 -13.88 5.45 18.72
N SER A 135 -13.48 6.72 18.61
CA SER A 135 -14.41 7.85 18.56
C SER A 135 -14.89 8.20 17.15
N LYS A 136 -14.25 7.65 16.12
CA LYS A 136 -14.61 7.90 14.71
C LYS A 136 -15.65 6.90 14.23
N ASP A 137 -16.60 7.39 13.45
CA ASP A 137 -17.56 6.53 12.76
C ASP A 137 -16.84 5.49 11.89
N PRO A 138 -17.37 4.26 11.78
CA PRO A 138 -16.78 3.23 10.95
C PRO A 138 -16.61 3.71 9.52
N ASN A 139 -15.37 3.77 9.02
CA ASN A 139 -15.14 4.10 7.62
C ASN A 139 -15.42 2.83 6.79
N HIS A 140 -16.59 2.79 6.13
CA HIS A 140 -17.07 1.65 5.34
C HIS A 140 -16.06 1.11 4.32
N THR A 141 -15.17 1.97 3.80
CA THR A 141 -14.11 1.58 2.85
C THR A 141 -13.08 0.62 3.46
N LEU A 142 -12.93 0.58 4.79
CA LEU A 142 -11.91 -0.24 5.47
C LEU A 142 -12.40 -1.64 5.85
N THR A 143 -13.70 -1.83 6.05
CA THR A 143 -14.28 -3.11 6.47
C THR A 143 -14.86 -3.92 5.30
N TRP A 144 -14.94 -3.32 4.10
CA TRP A 144 -15.50 -3.94 2.89
C TRP A 144 -16.90 -4.55 3.10
N GLU A 145 -17.63 -4.05 4.11
CA GLU A 145 -18.93 -4.57 4.54
C GLU A 145 -18.92 -6.07 4.87
N LEU A 146 -17.74 -6.64 5.15
CA LEU A 146 -17.59 -8.05 5.50
C LEU A 146 -18.07 -8.30 6.93
N PRO A 147 -18.54 -9.53 7.22
CA PRO A 147 -19.00 -9.86 8.55
C PRO A 147 -17.86 -9.74 9.56
N LYS A 148 -18.23 -9.36 10.78
CA LYS A 148 -17.34 -9.53 11.94
C LYS A 148 -16.96 -10.99 12.06
N GLY A 149 -15.69 -11.25 12.30
CA GLY A 149 -15.15 -12.59 12.51
C GLY A 149 -14.41 -12.67 13.83
N THR A 150 -14.30 -13.88 14.36
CA THR A 150 -13.43 -14.19 15.51
C THR A 150 -12.26 -15.10 15.14
N TYR A 151 -12.23 -15.57 13.89
CA TYR A 151 -11.25 -16.55 13.40
C TYR A 151 -10.67 -16.11 12.05
N VAL A 152 -9.45 -16.55 11.78
CA VAL A 152 -8.76 -16.37 10.50
C VAL A 152 -9.13 -17.52 9.58
N SER A 153 -9.51 -17.22 8.34
CA SER A 153 -9.81 -18.24 7.33
C SER A 153 -8.58 -19.13 7.05
N PRO A 154 -8.74 -20.46 6.87
CA PRO A 154 -7.59 -21.35 6.69
C PRO A 154 -6.67 -21.00 5.52
N GLU A 155 -7.22 -20.49 4.42
CA GLU A 155 -6.44 -20.07 3.24
C GLU A 155 -5.63 -18.78 3.52
N VAL A 156 -6.22 -17.84 4.26
CA VAL A 156 -5.56 -16.61 4.71
C VAL A 156 -4.41 -16.93 5.66
N ALA A 157 -4.66 -17.81 6.64
CA ALA A 157 -3.64 -18.28 7.56
C ALA A 157 -2.48 -18.98 6.84
N ARG A 158 -2.78 -19.81 5.84
CA ARG A 158 -1.79 -20.52 5.03
C ARG A 158 -0.85 -19.56 4.30
N ASP A 159 -1.40 -18.54 3.65
CA ASP A 159 -0.60 -17.59 2.87
C ASP A 159 0.33 -16.77 3.77
N ILE A 160 -0.20 -16.16 4.84
CA ILE A 160 0.61 -15.29 5.71
C ILE A 160 1.69 -16.07 6.47
N LEU A 161 1.41 -17.31 6.87
CA LEU A 161 2.39 -18.20 7.51
C LEU A 161 3.44 -18.73 6.52
N ALA A 162 3.16 -18.69 5.23
CA ALA A 162 4.10 -19.02 4.15
C ALA A 162 4.88 -17.80 3.63
N GLU A 163 4.82 -16.66 4.33
CA GLU A 163 5.49 -15.40 3.93
C GLU A 163 5.00 -14.86 2.58
N LYS A 164 3.71 -15.03 2.31
CA LYS A 164 3.06 -14.56 1.08
C LYS A 164 2.01 -13.50 1.40
N LEU A 165 1.77 -12.64 0.42
CA LEU A 165 0.62 -11.75 0.44
C LEU A 165 -0.67 -12.54 0.43
N VAL A 166 -1.64 -12.08 1.20
CA VAL A 166 -3.00 -12.61 1.19
C VAL A 166 -3.78 -11.92 0.07
N SER A 167 -4.39 -12.70 -0.82
CA SER A 167 -5.26 -12.17 -1.88
C SER A 167 -6.62 -11.73 -1.33
N LYS A 168 -7.18 -10.63 -1.88
CA LYS A 168 -8.54 -10.15 -1.61
C LYS A 168 -9.59 -11.25 -1.80
N SER A 169 -9.42 -12.13 -2.80
CA SER A 169 -10.37 -13.23 -3.09
C SER A 169 -10.48 -14.29 -1.98
N LYS A 170 -9.52 -14.34 -1.05
CA LYS A 170 -9.52 -15.29 0.08
C LYS A 170 -10.10 -14.72 1.37
N VAL A 171 -10.37 -13.42 1.41
CA VAL A 171 -10.84 -12.69 2.59
C VAL A 171 -12.35 -12.92 2.78
N LYS A 172 -12.76 -13.32 3.99
CA LYS A 172 -14.17 -13.62 4.31
C LYS A 172 -14.72 -12.85 5.50
N SER A 173 -13.88 -12.10 6.22
CA SER A 173 -14.25 -11.39 7.44
C SER A 173 -13.36 -10.17 7.70
N GLU A 174 -13.79 -9.29 8.61
CA GLU A 174 -12.95 -8.17 9.10
C GLU A 174 -11.61 -8.63 9.69
N VAL A 175 -11.58 -9.82 10.31
CA VAL A 175 -10.32 -10.41 10.82
C VAL A 175 -9.39 -10.74 9.67
N ASP A 176 -9.90 -11.34 8.60
CA ASP A 176 -9.10 -11.67 7.41
C ASP A 176 -8.57 -10.40 6.72
N ILE A 177 -9.33 -9.30 6.70
CA ILE A 177 -8.86 -8.00 6.17
C ILE A 177 -7.60 -7.56 6.93
N LYS A 178 -7.64 -7.60 8.26
CA LYS A 178 -6.50 -7.21 9.10
C LYS A 178 -5.30 -8.14 8.89
N ILE A 179 -5.53 -9.44 8.71
CA ILE A 179 -4.44 -10.39 8.37
C ILE A 179 -3.88 -10.07 6.98
N LEU A 180 -4.71 -9.73 5.99
CA LEU A 180 -4.26 -9.27 4.69
C LEU A 180 -3.39 -8.02 4.80
N GLN A 181 -3.79 -7.03 5.59
CA GLN A 181 -3.00 -5.82 5.83
C GLN A 181 -1.67 -6.12 6.54
N LEU A 182 -1.65 -7.07 7.48
CA LEU A 182 -0.39 -7.54 8.08
C LEU A 182 0.53 -8.21 7.06
N SER A 183 -0.02 -8.92 6.07
CA SER A 183 0.77 -9.61 5.04
C SER A 183 1.54 -8.66 4.13
N TRP A 184 1.12 -7.39 4.01
CA TRP A 184 1.82 -6.38 3.19
C TRP A 184 3.26 -6.09 3.63
N VAL A 185 3.65 -6.48 4.85
CA VAL A 185 5.05 -6.47 5.29
C VAL A 185 5.97 -7.23 4.33
N TYR A 186 5.46 -8.28 3.66
CA TYR A 186 6.22 -9.09 2.72
C TYR A 186 6.36 -8.44 1.34
N ASP A 187 5.64 -7.35 1.05
CA ASP A 187 5.77 -6.57 -0.19
C ASP A 187 6.63 -5.32 -0.01
N LEU A 188 7.10 -5.02 1.21
CA LEU A 188 8.00 -3.90 1.46
C LEU A 188 9.42 -4.21 0.99
N ASN A 189 10.10 -3.21 0.45
CA ASN A 189 11.33 -3.38 -0.31
C ASN A 189 12.52 -2.66 0.28
N PHE A 190 12.31 -1.51 0.94
CA PHE A 190 13.41 -0.69 1.45
C PHE A 190 13.58 -0.88 2.95
N ARG A 191 14.84 -0.91 3.40
CA ARG A 191 15.19 -0.93 4.82
C ARG A 191 14.47 0.19 5.59
N SER A 192 14.46 1.40 5.04
CA SER A 192 13.77 2.56 5.61
C SER A 192 12.27 2.35 5.76
N SER A 193 11.62 1.59 4.86
CA SER A 193 10.21 1.22 5.00
C SER A 193 9.99 0.37 6.26
N PHE A 194 10.86 -0.61 6.52
CA PHE A 194 10.80 -1.42 7.74
C PHE A 194 11.10 -0.60 9.00
N GLU A 195 12.03 0.37 8.92
CA GLU A 195 12.32 1.30 10.01
C GLU A 195 11.09 2.13 10.36
N ILE A 196 10.42 2.71 9.37
CA ILE A 196 9.16 3.47 9.56
C ILE A 196 8.06 2.57 10.12
N LEU A 197 7.89 1.37 9.58
CA LEU A 197 6.88 0.39 9.99
C LEU A 197 7.00 0.04 11.48
N LEU A 198 8.22 -0.30 11.92
CA LEU A 198 8.52 -0.71 13.29
C LEU A 198 8.53 0.48 14.25
N HIS A 199 9.12 1.61 13.87
CA HIS A 199 9.15 2.83 14.69
C HIS A 199 7.73 3.31 15.04
N ASN A 200 6.83 3.32 14.06
CA ASN A 200 5.44 3.74 14.25
C ASN A 200 4.53 2.64 14.83
N ARG A 201 5.09 1.44 15.06
CA ARG A 201 4.43 0.27 15.66
C ARG A 201 3.18 -0.16 14.90
N TYR A 202 3.20 -0.08 13.56
CA TYR A 202 2.00 -0.33 12.77
C TYR A 202 1.51 -1.78 12.89
N LEU A 203 2.44 -2.76 12.86
CA LEU A 203 2.10 -4.18 13.03
C LEU A 203 1.49 -4.45 14.41
N GLU A 204 2.05 -3.86 15.46
CA GLU A 204 1.54 -3.96 16.84
C GLU A 204 0.12 -3.43 16.96
N LYS A 205 -0.16 -2.27 16.34
CA LYS A 205 -1.46 -1.61 16.40
C LYS A 205 -2.53 -2.43 15.70
N ILE A 206 -2.24 -2.96 14.51
CA ILE A 206 -3.16 -3.88 13.81
C ILE A 206 -3.37 -5.14 14.64
N TYR A 207 -2.28 -5.76 15.13
CA TYR A 207 -2.37 -6.92 16.02
C TYR A 207 -3.23 -6.62 17.24
N GLY A 208 -3.04 -5.48 17.91
CA GLY A 208 -3.80 -5.03 19.07
C GLY A 208 -5.32 -5.04 18.85
N SER A 209 -5.76 -4.76 17.63
CA SER A 209 -7.17 -4.72 17.24
C SER A 209 -7.77 -6.09 16.86
N LEU A 210 -6.98 -7.16 16.84
CA LEU A 210 -7.41 -8.52 16.50
C LEU A 210 -7.78 -9.33 17.77
N PRO A 211 -8.73 -10.28 17.66
CA PRO A 211 -9.00 -11.22 18.75
C PRO A 211 -7.74 -12.02 19.09
N LYS A 212 -7.55 -12.34 20.37
CA LYS A 212 -6.34 -13.05 20.83
C LYS A 212 -6.59 -14.54 20.87
N ASN A 213 -5.87 -15.27 20.03
CA ASN A 213 -5.79 -16.73 20.01
C ASN A 213 -4.40 -17.16 19.53
N ASP A 214 -4.08 -18.44 19.69
CA ASP A 214 -2.75 -18.97 19.38
C ASP A 214 -2.31 -18.72 17.94
N LEU A 215 -3.22 -18.86 16.98
CA LEU A 215 -2.93 -18.64 15.56
C LEU A 215 -2.57 -17.17 15.29
N ILE A 216 -3.31 -16.21 15.83
CA ILE A 216 -3.04 -14.78 15.63
C ILE A 216 -1.73 -14.37 16.34
N ILE A 217 -1.45 -14.94 17.52
CA ILE A 217 -0.16 -14.74 18.21
C ILE A 217 0.99 -15.28 17.37
N GLN A 218 0.84 -16.48 16.78
CA GLN A 218 1.82 -17.08 15.89
C GLN A 218 2.08 -16.22 14.65
N ILE A 219 1.01 -15.76 14.00
CA ILE A 219 1.09 -14.86 12.84
C ILE A 219 1.85 -13.58 13.21
N TYR A 220 1.46 -12.92 14.29
CA TYR A 220 2.11 -11.68 14.73
C TYR A 220 3.60 -11.86 15.04
N ARG A 221 3.97 -12.95 15.74
CA ARG A 221 5.38 -13.27 15.99
C ARG A 221 6.16 -13.45 14.68
N LYS A 222 5.59 -14.18 13.72
CA LYS A 222 6.26 -14.44 12.45
C LYS A 222 6.51 -13.17 11.63
N ILE A 223 5.49 -12.32 11.47
CA ILE A 223 5.63 -11.06 10.71
C ILE A 223 6.58 -10.08 11.41
N LYS A 224 6.60 -10.08 12.75
CA LYS A 224 7.51 -9.22 13.52
C LYS A 224 8.96 -9.64 13.32
N VAL A 225 9.25 -10.93 13.45
CA VAL A 225 10.59 -11.49 13.19
C VAL A 225 11.02 -11.22 11.75
N TYR A 226 10.12 -11.36 10.78
CA TYR A 226 10.42 -11.01 9.38
C TYR A 226 10.84 -9.54 9.24
N ALA A 227 10.04 -8.60 9.79
CA ALA A 227 10.35 -7.18 9.73
C ALA A 227 11.65 -6.80 10.45
N GLU A 228 11.93 -7.41 11.60
CA GLU A 228 13.17 -7.19 12.35
C GLU A 228 14.39 -7.74 11.59
N ASN A 229 14.28 -8.92 10.96
CA ASN A 229 15.35 -9.50 10.14
C ASN A 229 15.71 -8.59 8.96
N LYS A 230 14.73 -7.90 8.37
CA LYS A 230 14.96 -6.93 7.28
C LYS A 230 15.80 -5.73 7.70
N LEU A 231 15.89 -5.41 9.00
CA LEU A 231 16.81 -4.40 9.53
C LEU A 231 18.23 -4.93 9.78
N LEU A 232 18.41 -6.26 9.83
CA LEU A 232 19.70 -6.90 10.08
C LEU A 232 20.43 -7.28 8.78
N GLU A 233 19.69 -7.40 7.67
CA GLU A 233 20.26 -7.55 6.33
C GLU A 233 21.18 -6.34 6.04
N LYS A 234 22.49 -6.60 5.86
CA LYS A 234 23.48 -5.57 5.51
C LYS A 234 23.16 -5.02 4.13
N LYS A 235 23.47 -3.72 3.91
CA LYS A 235 23.51 -3.11 2.58
C LYS A 235 24.41 -3.98 1.68
N GLY A 236 23.79 -4.77 0.82
CA GLY A 236 24.47 -5.50 -0.25
C GLY A 236 24.83 -4.55 -1.36
#